data_AF-T0L2W6-F1
#
_entry.id   AF-T0L2W6-F1
#
_cell.length_a   1.000
_cell.length_b   1.000
_cell.length_c   1.000
_cell.angle_alpha   90.00
_cell.angle_beta   90.00
_cell.angle_gamma   90.00
#
_symmetry.space_group_name_H-M   'P 1'
#
loop_
_entity.id
_entity.type
_entity.pdbx_description
1 polymer ?
#
loop_
_entity_poly.entity_id
_entity_poly.type
_entity_poly.pdbx_seq_one_letter_code
_entity_poly.pdbx_strand_id
1 'polypeptide(L)'
;MGTLLKTTLSKKLGIPPSRIWHLAVMPCFDKKLEASREELTDTVWAGDGKPGRGVRDVDCVITSKEVLMLAESRGFNFFDLPRSNPNLQRATFPDARLDKFLFPRHAAHRSSQAAGSSGGNLYFTLQTVASKHPNSQIQTIRGRNADVIEYIVASSTGDPIFKAARYYGFRNIQNLVRKLKPARPSRLPGGKAFGAARRPNGKPAALEYAYVEVMACPGGCTNGGGQIKVDDPIIVERKGFATKPGPLEQKDFLAEVDEAYFSAEDSDGEEVISQSGESRADIVDGISPSYIRDTLAHWAGITGIDLGRLALTTYREVISDVGKDKTTETERVIQLAGKIGGGW
;
A
#
# COMPACT_ATOMS: atom_id res chain seq x y z
N MET A 1 3.97 9.75 4.02
CA MET A 1 4.15 10.03 5.46
C MET A 1 5.49 10.69 5.77
N GLY A 2 6.64 10.08 5.42
CA GLY A 2 7.96 10.64 5.73
C GLY A 2 8.17 12.09 5.30
N THR A 3 7.81 12.42 4.05
CA THR A 3 7.82 13.80 3.52
C THR A 3 7.00 14.76 4.39
N LEU A 4 5.78 14.38 4.80
CA LEU A 4 4.90 15.19 5.64
C LEU A 4 5.53 15.49 6.99
N LEU A 5 6.06 14.45 7.64
CA LEU A 5 6.73 14.60 8.94
C LEU A 5 7.95 15.51 8.83
N LYS A 6 8.87 15.23 7.90
CA LYS A 6 10.14 15.97 7.80
C LYS A 6 9.93 17.42 7.37
N THR A 7 9.10 17.68 6.37
CA THR A 7 8.81 19.05 5.92
C THR A 7 8.15 19.88 7.01
N THR A 8 7.15 19.31 7.69
CA THR A 8 6.42 20.03 8.74
C THR A 8 7.29 20.27 9.96
N LEU A 9 7.98 19.24 10.46
CA LEU A 9 8.84 19.37 11.64
C LEU A 9 10.02 20.30 11.37
N SER A 10 10.64 20.22 10.19
CA SER A 10 11.74 21.11 9.82
C SER A 10 11.29 22.57 9.86
N LYS A 11 10.12 22.85 9.28
CA LYS A 11 9.55 24.20 9.23
C LYS A 11 9.12 24.71 10.61
N LYS A 12 8.40 23.90 11.38
CA LYS A 12 7.82 24.30 12.68
C LYS A 12 8.86 24.42 13.79
N LEU A 13 9.92 23.60 13.74
CA LEU A 13 10.99 23.62 14.75
C LEU A 13 12.20 24.46 14.33
N GLY A 14 12.25 24.95 13.09
CA GLY A 14 13.38 25.74 12.59
C GLY A 14 14.68 24.95 12.51
N ILE A 15 14.61 23.63 12.34
CA ILE A 15 15.77 22.74 12.24
C ILE A 15 15.89 22.17 10.82
N PRO A 16 17.12 21.89 10.33
CA PRO A 16 17.29 21.25 9.04
C PRO A 16 16.70 19.82 9.05
N PRO A 17 16.24 19.29 7.90
CA PRO A 17 15.70 17.94 7.78
C PRO A 17 16.64 16.84 8.30
N SER A 18 17.96 17.07 8.21
CA SER A 18 19.00 16.16 8.70
C SER A 18 18.99 15.96 10.22
N ARG A 19 18.31 16.84 10.97
CA ARG A 19 18.10 16.68 12.42
C ARG A 19 16.81 15.96 12.79
N ILE A 20 16.04 15.50 11.80
CA ILE A 20 14.80 14.75 12.00
C ILE A 20 15.04 13.33 11.52
N TRP A 21 15.00 12.38 12.46
CA TRP A 21 15.18 10.97 12.18
C TRP A 21 13.86 10.24 12.25
N HIS A 22 13.47 9.58 11.15
CA HIS A 22 12.19 8.91 10.97
C HIS A 22 12.40 7.40 10.80
N LEU A 23 11.94 6.65 11.80
CA LEU A 23 11.87 5.19 11.80
C LEU A 23 10.47 4.74 11.40
N ALA A 24 10.40 3.79 10.48
CA ALA A 24 9.16 3.10 10.14
C ALA A 24 9.24 1.62 10.53
N VAL A 25 8.21 1.10 11.19
CA VAL A 25 8.02 -0.34 11.41
C VAL A 25 7.10 -0.86 10.32
N MET A 26 7.54 -1.86 9.56
CA MET A 26 6.84 -2.32 8.36
C MET A 26 6.81 -3.85 8.26
N PRO A 27 5.70 -4.47 7.83
CA PRO A 27 5.62 -5.93 7.69
C PRO A 27 6.36 -6.49 6.46
N CYS A 28 7.26 -5.71 5.83
CA CYS A 28 7.82 -6.01 4.50
C CYS A 28 9.29 -5.57 4.37
N PHE A 29 10.13 -6.42 3.78
CA PHE A 29 11.52 -6.09 3.46
C PHE A 29 11.64 -5.08 2.32
N ASP A 30 10.74 -5.11 1.34
CA ASP A 30 10.80 -4.20 0.18
C ASP A 30 10.66 -2.74 0.60
N LYS A 31 10.04 -2.45 1.76
CA LYS A 31 9.99 -1.09 2.31
C LYS A 31 11.37 -0.52 2.64
N LYS A 32 12.37 -1.37 2.91
CA LYS A 32 13.77 -0.94 3.04
C LYS A 32 14.33 -0.45 1.70
N LEU A 33 14.05 -1.20 0.64
CA LEU A 33 14.47 -0.84 -0.72
C LEU A 33 13.76 0.43 -1.17
N GLU A 34 12.45 0.55 -0.89
CA GLU A 34 11.68 1.77 -1.15
C GLU A 34 12.32 2.98 -0.45
N ALA A 35 12.56 2.90 0.87
CA ALA A 35 13.18 3.98 1.63
C ALA A 35 14.60 4.35 1.16
N SER A 36 15.32 3.44 0.49
CA SER A 36 16.65 3.72 -0.07
C SER A 36 16.64 4.44 -1.42
N ARG A 37 15.49 4.62 -2.06
CA ARG A 37 15.35 5.26 -3.37
C ARG A 37 15.79 6.73 -3.33
N GLU A 38 16.57 7.14 -4.33
CA GLU A 38 17.15 8.50 -4.40
C GLU A 38 16.09 9.59 -4.64
N GLU A 39 14.91 9.22 -5.15
CA GLU A 39 13.77 10.12 -5.30
C GLU A 39 12.98 10.36 -4.00
N LEU A 40 13.27 9.62 -2.93
CA LEU A 40 12.62 9.77 -1.62
C LEU A 40 13.51 10.54 -0.66
N THR A 41 13.90 11.73 -1.08
CA THR A 41 14.82 12.60 -0.33
C THR A 41 14.39 14.06 -0.38
N ASP A 42 14.96 14.86 0.51
CA ASP A 42 14.74 16.30 0.58
C ASP A 42 15.17 17.06 -0.68
N THR A 43 16.08 16.55 -1.50
CA THR A 43 16.43 17.19 -2.78
C THR A 43 15.22 17.25 -3.73
N VAL A 44 14.29 16.31 -3.62
CA VAL A 44 13.10 16.26 -4.48
C VAL A 44 12.04 17.26 -4.05
N TRP A 45 11.76 17.40 -2.74
CA TRP A 45 10.71 18.31 -2.26
C TRP A 45 11.21 19.70 -1.85
N ALA A 46 12.47 19.86 -1.42
CA ALA A 46 13.09 21.15 -1.07
C ALA A 46 14.18 21.63 -2.06
N GLY A 47 14.76 20.73 -2.87
CA GLY A 47 15.82 21.07 -3.83
C GLY A 47 15.30 21.45 -5.22
N ASP A 48 16.04 21.06 -6.26
CA ASP A 48 15.69 21.32 -7.68
C ASP A 48 14.65 20.35 -8.25
N GLY A 49 14.10 19.47 -7.42
CA GLY A 49 13.12 18.47 -7.82
C GLY A 49 13.74 17.20 -8.41
N LYS A 50 15.07 17.07 -8.43
CA LYS A 50 15.74 15.89 -8.99
C LYS A 50 16.17 14.90 -7.90
N PRO A 51 16.14 13.58 -8.22
CA PRO A 51 16.73 12.57 -7.36
C PRO A 51 18.20 12.88 -7.10
N GLY A 52 18.63 12.66 -5.87
CA GLY A 52 19.99 12.95 -5.47
C GLY A 52 20.32 12.46 -4.07
N ARG A 53 21.60 12.59 -3.71
CA ARG A 53 22.06 12.31 -2.34
C ARG A 53 21.56 13.43 -1.42
N GLY A 54 20.50 13.13 -0.68
CA GLY A 54 19.90 14.00 0.32
C GLY A 54 19.51 13.26 1.59
N VAL A 55 18.81 13.98 2.46
CA VAL A 55 18.16 13.42 3.65
C VAL A 55 16.95 12.61 3.18
N ARG A 56 16.90 11.33 3.55
CA ARG A 56 15.80 10.43 3.16
C ARG A 56 14.49 10.83 3.81
N ASP A 57 13.36 10.55 3.16
CA ASP A 57 12.04 10.70 3.78
C ASP A 57 11.81 9.74 4.94
N VAL A 58 12.42 8.55 4.87
CA VAL A 58 12.44 7.52 5.91
C VAL A 58 13.89 7.08 6.10
N ASP A 59 14.45 7.30 7.29
CA ASP A 59 15.87 7.05 7.55
C ASP A 59 16.15 5.57 7.84
N CYS A 60 15.20 4.90 8.48
CA CYS A 60 15.31 3.51 8.85
C CYS A 60 13.96 2.81 8.73
N VAL A 61 13.99 1.60 8.20
CA VAL A 61 12.84 0.69 8.18
C VAL A 61 13.24 -0.57 8.90
N ILE A 62 12.50 -0.92 9.94
CA ILE A 62 12.63 -2.21 10.64
C ILE A 62 11.36 -3.03 10.42
N THR A 63 11.52 -4.35 10.38
CA THR A 63 10.38 -5.26 10.26
C THR A 63 9.79 -5.64 11.61
N SER A 64 8.58 -6.19 11.60
CA SER A 64 7.94 -6.75 12.80
C SER A 64 8.83 -7.78 13.50
N LYS A 65 9.55 -8.60 12.72
CA LYS A 65 10.54 -9.54 13.28
C LYS A 65 11.75 -8.82 13.90
N GLU A 66 12.24 -7.77 13.27
CA GLU A 66 13.39 -7.01 13.78
C GLU A 66 13.07 -6.25 15.08
N VAL A 67 11.80 -5.91 15.34
CA VAL A 67 11.38 -5.38 16.64
C VAL A 67 11.61 -6.41 17.76
N LEU A 68 11.30 -7.68 17.53
CA LEU A 68 11.55 -8.76 18.50
C LEU A 68 13.05 -8.98 18.70
N MET A 69 13.82 -9.02 17.62
CA MET A 69 15.28 -9.13 17.69
C MET A 69 15.90 -7.95 18.44
N LEU A 70 15.36 -6.75 18.28
CA LEU A 70 15.81 -5.57 19.02
C LEU A 70 15.54 -5.72 20.52
N ALA A 71 14.34 -6.17 20.92
CA ALA A 71 14.01 -6.44 22.31
C ALA A 71 14.96 -7.47 22.94
N GLU A 72 15.18 -8.60 22.25
CA GLU A 72 16.12 -9.64 22.66
C GLU A 72 17.55 -9.09 22.82
N SER A 73 18.04 -8.31 21.86
CA SER A 73 19.36 -7.69 21.92
C SER A 73 19.53 -6.70 23.08
N ARG A 74 18.41 -6.18 23.61
CA ARG A 74 18.37 -5.28 24.77
C ARG A 74 18.11 -6.02 26.08
N GLY A 75 18.03 -7.35 26.05
CA GLY A 75 17.91 -8.19 27.23
C GLY A 75 16.52 -8.21 27.87
N PHE A 76 15.45 -7.91 27.11
CA PHE A 76 14.08 -8.05 27.61
C PHE A 76 13.20 -8.83 26.63
N ASN A 77 12.27 -9.60 27.19
CA ASN A 77 11.27 -10.32 26.43
C ASN A 77 10.15 -9.37 26.01
N PHE A 78 9.96 -9.22 24.70
CA PHE A 78 8.93 -8.33 24.14
C PHE A 78 7.52 -8.67 24.65
N PHE A 79 7.21 -9.94 24.87
CA PHE A 79 5.87 -10.36 25.26
C PHE A 79 5.53 -10.09 26.73
N ASP A 80 6.53 -9.76 27.54
CA ASP A 80 6.33 -9.39 28.93
C ASP A 80 6.04 -7.89 29.07
N LEU A 81 6.12 -7.13 27.96
CA LEU A 81 5.78 -5.72 27.94
C LEU A 81 4.28 -5.53 28.17
N PRO A 82 3.88 -4.54 29.00
CA PRO A 82 2.48 -4.22 29.19
C PRO A 82 1.90 -3.68 27.87
N ARG A 83 0.70 -4.15 27.53
CA ARG A 83 -0.02 -3.74 26.30
C ARG A 83 -0.44 -2.28 26.31
N SER A 84 -0.67 -1.72 27.49
CA SER A 84 -0.97 -0.31 27.69
C SER A 84 -0.02 0.29 28.72
N ASN A 85 0.39 1.53 28.50
CA ASN A 85 1.13 2.29 29.48
C ASN A 85 0.33 3.56 29.82
N PRO A 86 -0.34 3.61 30.99
CA PRO A 86 -1.18 4.75 31.36
C PRO A 86 -0.38 6.05 31.53
N ASN A 87 0.95 5.97 31.65
CA ASN A 87 1.83 7.13 31.84
C ASN A 87 2.48 7.61 30.53
N LEU A 88 2.20 6.96 29.39
CA LEU A 88 2.75 7.37 28.10
C LEU A 88 1.99 8.60 27.59
N GLN A 89 2.49 9.79 27.91
CA GLN A 89 2.01 11.02 27.30
C GLN A 89 2.54 11.11 25.86
N ARG A 90 1.64 11.06 24.88
CA ARG A 90 2.00 11.29 23.48
C ARG A 90 2.54 12.71 23.33
N ALA A 91 3.72 12.85 22.74
CA ALA A 91 4.23 14.15 22.33
C ALA A 91 3.30 14.76 21.26
N THR A 92 2.85 16.00 21.49
CA THR A 92 1.99 16.72 20.54
C THR A 92 2.77 17.07 19.29
N PHE A 93 2.18 16.85 18.12
CA PHE A 93 2.77 17.29 16.86
C PHE A 93 2.71 18.84 16.79
N PRO A 94 3.77 19.53 16.33
CA PRO A 94 3.86 21.01 16.42
C PRO A 94 2.80 21.81 15.63
N ASP A 95 1.98 21.15 14.80
CA ASP A 95 0.87 21.79 14.10
C ASP A 95 -0.44 21.14 14.52
N ALA A 96 -1.36 21.89 15.13
CA ALA A 96 -2.59 21.35 15.71
C ALA A 96 -3.53 20.69 14.68
N ARG A 97 -3.54 21.15 13.43
CA ARG A 97 -4.38 20.53 12.39
C ARG A 97 -3.78 19.23 11.92
N LEU A 98 -2.47 19.21 11.66
CA LEU A 98 -1.76 17.98 11.30
C LEU A 98 -1.67 17.00 12.46
N ASP A 99 -1.63 17.46 13.70
CA ASP A 99 -1.70 16.62 14.90
C ASP A 99 -3.00 15.81 14.92
N LYS A 100 -4.15 16.47 14.74
CA LYS A 100 -5.46 15.81 14.65
C LYS A 100 -5.57 14.87 13.44
N PHE A 101 -4.91 15.22 12.33
CA PHE A 101 -4.92 14.40 11.12
C PHE A 101 -4.07 13.13 11.25
N LEU A 102 -2.88 13.24 11.87
CA LEU A 102 -1.95 12.12 12.05
C LEU A 102 -2.33 11.23 13.24
N PHE A 103 -2.95 11.82 14.26
CA PHE A 103 -3.31 11.17 15.51
C PHE A 103 -4.77 11.47 15.86
N PRO A 104 -5.73 10.97 15.07
CA PRO A 104 -7.14 11.17 15.35
C PRO A 104 -7.50 10.53 16.70
N ARG A 105 -8.28 11.24 17.52
CA ARG A 105 -8.67 10.78 18.88
C ARG A 105 -9.60 9.58 18.89
N HIS A 106 -10.30 9.37 17.79
CA HIS A 106 -11.14 8.21 17.54
C HIS A 106 -10.79 7.71 16.15
N ALA A 107 -10.70 6.40 15.95
CA ALA A 107 -10.64 5.82 14.62
C ALA A 107 -11.94 6.20 13.87
N ALA A 108 -11.90 7.30 13.13
CA ALA A 108 -13.06 7.83 12.39
C ALA A 108 -13.53 6.85 11.29
N HIS A 109 -12.69 5.88 10.96
CA HIS A 109 -12.94 4.85 9.97
C HIS A 109 -12.38 3.52 10.47
N ARG A 110 -13.25 2.52 10.54
CA ARG A 110 -12.83 1.12 10.68
C ARG A 110 -12.60 0.61 9.27
N SER A 111 -11.37 0.19 8.96
CA SER A 111 -11.10 -0.44 7.68
C SER A 111 -11.87 -1.76 7.63
N SER A 112 -12.96 -1.79 6.86
CA SER A 112 -13.76 -3.01 6.66
C SER A 112 -12.84 -4.18 6.29
N GLN A 113 -13.09 -5.37 6.83
CA GLN A 113 -12.36 -6.58 6.41
C GLN A 113 -12.46 -6.80 4.88
N ALA A 114 -13.52 -6.28 4.26
CA ALA A 114 -13.68 -6.27 2.80
C ALA A 114 -12.64 -5.40 2.07
N ALA A 115 -12.09 -4.39 2.72
CA ALA A 115 -11.01 -3.55 2.20
C ALA A 115 -9.67 -4.31 2.13
N GLY A 116 -9.50 -5.33 2.97
CA GLY A 116 -8.28 -6.14 3.04
C GLY A 116 -7.09 -5.39 3.65
N SER A 117 -5.98 -6.11 3.83
CA SER A 117 -4.77 -5.61 4.49
C SER A 117 -3.82 -4.84 3.55
N SER A 118 -4.34 -4.24 2.48
CA SER A 118 -3.56 -3.43 1.52
C SER A 118 -3.58 -1.92 1.81
N GLY A 119 -4.32 -1.50 2.84
CA GLY A 119 -4.58 -0.09 3.12
C GLY A 119 -5.86 0.46 2.46
N GLY A 120 -6.70 -0.40 1.86
CA GLY A 120 -8.09 -0.07 1.52
C GLY A 120 -8.34 0.88 0.35
N ASN A 121 -7.30 1.26 -0.42
CA ASN A 121 -7.42 2.22 -1.53
C ASN A 121 -8.43 1.77 -2.60
N LEU A 122 -8.37 0.51 -3.04
CA LEU A 122 -9.35 -0.05 -3.97
C LEU A 122 -10.78 0.05 -3.41
N TYR A 123 -10.95 -0.32 -2.15
CA TYR A 123 -12.26 -0.32 -1.49
C TYR A 123 -12.85 1.08 -1.42
N PHE A 124 -12.07 2.05 -0.93
CA PHE A 124 -12.48 3.45 -0.91
C PHE A 124 -12.80 3.99 -2.31
N THR A 125 -12.04 3.58 -3.33
CA THR A 125 -12.30 3.94 -4.73
C THR A 125 -13.66 3.39 -5.19
N LEU A 126 -13.96 2.12 -4.89
CA LEU A 126 -15.26 1.52 -5.22
C LEU A 126 -16.41 2.24 -4.53
N GLN A 127 -16.28 2.55 -3.24
CA GLN A 127 -17.28 3.31 -2.48
C GLN A 127 -17.48 4.71 -3.04
N THR A 128 -16.40 5.39 -3.43
CA THR A 128 -16.44 6.74 -4.02
C THR A 128 -17.10 6.75 -5.39
N VAL A 129 -16.88 5.73 -6.20
CA VAL A 129 -17.58 5.61 -7.48
C VAL A 129 -19.06 5.32 -7.22
N ALA A 130 -19.38 4.36 -6.36
CA ALA A 130 -20.77 4.02 -6.05
C ALA A 130 -21.56 5.23 -5.48
N SER A 131 -20.95 6.04 -4.61
CA SER A 131 -21.62 7.22 -4.02
C SER A 131 -21.94 8.31 -5.06
N LYS A 132 -21.18 8.39 -6.15
CA LYS A 132 -21.44 9.31 -7.27
C LYS A 132 -22.52 8.82 -8.24
N HIS A 133 -22.93 7.56 -8.13
CA HIS A 133 -23.92 6.93 -8.99
C HIS A 133 -25.05 6.34 -8.15
N PRO A 134 -26.10 7.13 -7.84
CA PRO A 134 -27.22 6.68 -7.03
C PRO A 134 -27.86 5.40 -7.59
N ASN A 135 -28.28 4.49 -6.71
CA ASN A 135 -28.84 3.18 -7.03
C ASN A 135 -27.88 2.21 -7.74
N SER A 136 -26.57 2.53 -7.78
CA SER A 136 -25.57 1.57 -8.23
C SER A 136 -25.29 0.50 -7.17
N GLN A 137 -24.79 -0.65 -7.62
CA GLN A 137 -24.38 -1.75 -6.75
C GLN A 137 -22.94 -2.16 -7.05
N ILE A 138 -22.16 -2.40 -6.01
CA ILE A 138 -20.84 -3.03 -6.10
C ILE A 138 -21.03 -4.55 -6.17
N GLN A 139 -20.75 -5.13 -7.33
CA GLN A 139 -20.72 -6.57 -7.55
C GLN A 139 -19.30 -7.10 -7.36
N THR A 140 -19.17 -8.21 -6.64
CA THR A 140 -17.89 -8.86 -6.36
C THR A 140 -17.84 -10.21 -7.07
N ILE A 141 -16.82 -10.41 -7.90
CA ILE A 141 -16.61 -11.63 -8.68
C ILE A 141 -15.32 -12.28 -8.20
N ARG A 142 -15.42 -13.47 -7.60
CA ARG A 142 -14.25 -14.21 -7.14
C ARG A 142 -13.48 -14.76 -8.34
N GLY A 143 -12.17 -14.56 -8.34
CA GLY A 143 -11.26 -15.08 -9.34
C GLY A 143 -10.87 -16.54 -9.08
N ARG A 144 -9.75 -16.97 -9.68
CA ARG A 144 -9.28 -18.37 -9.58
C ARG A 144 -8.87 -18.81 -8.17
N ASN A 145 -8.55 -17.87 -7.29
CA ASN A 145 -8.17 -18.10 -5.91
C ASN A 145 -8.58 -16.88 -5.06
N ALA A 146 -8.44 -16.98 -3.73
CA ALA A 146 -8.84 -15.92 -2.79
C ALA A 146 -8.11 -14.58 -2.99
N ASP A 147 -6.93 -14.62 -3.62
CA ASP A 147 -6.08 -13.46 -3.89
C ASP A 147 -6.42 -12.72 -5.20
N VAL A 148 -7.38 -13.22 -5.97
CA VAL A 148 -7.87 -12.56 -7.19
C VAL A 148 -9.35 -12.27 -7.03
N ILE A 149 -9.72 -10.99 -7.04
CA ILE A 149 -11.11 -10.55 -6.98
C ILE A 149 -11.32 -9.45 -8.02
N GLU A 150 -12.43 -9.53 -8.74
CA GLU A 150 -12.87 -8.53 -9.69
C GLU A 150 -14.11 -7.82 -9.14
N TYR A 151 -14.22 -6.53 -9.40
CA TYR A 151 -15.29 -5.68 -8.90
C TYR A 151 -15.92 -4.91 -10.05
N ILE A 152 -17.25 -4.85 -10.04
CA ILE A 152 -18.03 -4.06 -11.00
C ILE A 152 -18.97 -3.17 -10.22
N VAL A 153 -18.85 -1.84 -10.38
CA VAL A 153 -19.92 -0.93 -10.00
C VAL A 153 -20.90 -0.89 -11.15
N ALA A 154 -22.10 -1.42 -10.95
CA ALA A 154 -23.15 -1.49 -11.97
C ALA A 154 -24.26 -0.48 -11.67
N SER A 155 -24.85 0.09 -12.71
CA SER A 155 -26.06 0.93 -12.60
C SER A 155 -27.26 0.11 -12.09
N SER A 156 -28.37 0.79 -11.79
CA SER A 156 -29.64 0.12 -11.46
C SER A 156 -30.18 -0.75 -12.60
N THR A 157 -29.77 -0.50 -13.85
CA THR A 157 -30.10 -1.30 -15.03
C THR A 157 -29.15 -2.47 -15.27
N GLY A 158 -28.08 -2.60 -14.47
CA GLY A 158 -27.07 -3.65 -14.60
C GLY A 158 -25.89 -3.31 -15.52
N ASP A 159 -25.85 -2.09 -16.06
CA ASP A 159 -24.77 -1.66 -16.96
C ASP A 159 -23.49 -1.34 -16.17
N PRO A 160 -22.31 -1.81 -16.60
CA PRO A 160 -21.06 -1.60 -15.87
C PRO A 160 -20.61 -0.14 -15.98
N ILE A 161 -20.54 0.55 -14.84
CA ILE A 161 -20.06 1.93 -14.71
C ILE A 161 -18.54 1.96 -14.50
N PHE A 162 -18.04 1.07 -13.63
CA PHE A 162 -16.64 1.01 -13.27
C PHE A 162 -16.22 -0.43 -13.03
N LYS A 163 -15.07 -0.80 -13.57
CA LYS A 163 -14.47 -2.13 -13.39
C LYS A 163 -13.14 -1.98 -12.70
N ALA A 164 -12.95 -2.71 -11.62
CA ALA A 164 -11.67 -2.78 -10.94
C ALA A 164 -11.33 -4.20 -10.55
N ALA A 165 -10.07 -4.43 -10.18
CA ALA A 165 -9.66 -5.73 -9.71
C ALA A 165 -8.57 -5.64 -8.64
N ARG A 166 -8.43 -6.73 -7.91
CA ARG A 166 -7.42 -6.99 -6.89
C ARG A 166 -6.64 -8.23 -7.28
N TYR A 167 -5.33 -8.12 -7.38
CA TYR A 167 -4.42 -9.21 -7.74
C TYR A 167 -3.26 -9.29 -6.74
N TYR A 168 -3.39 -10.17 -5.74
CA TYR A 168 -2.35 -10.38 -4.73
C TYR A 168 -1.49 -11.60 -5.04
N GLY A 169 -0.21 -11.55 -4.67
CA GLY A 169 0.75 -12.59 -4.97
C GLY A 169 1.42 -12.42 -6.35
N PHE A 170 2.75 -12.55 -6.38
CA PHE A 170 3.54 -12.38 -7.60
C PHE A 170 3.08 -13.27 -8.78
N ARG A 171 2.65 -14.50 -8.51
CA ARG A 171 2.11 -15.42 -9.53
C ARG A 171 0.85 -14.86 -10.19
N ASN A 172 -0.05 -14.25 -9.42
CA ASN A 172 -1.26 -13.64 -9.94
C ASN A 172 -0.96 -12.36 -10.73
N ILE A 173 0.00 -11.55 -10.26
CA ILE A 173 0.50 -10.37 -10.98
C ILE A 173 1.09 -10.78 -12.34
N GLN A 174 1.91 -11.83 -12.38
CA GLN A 174 2.43 -12.36 -13.65
C GLN A 174 1.32 -12.78 -14.60
N ASN A 175 0.27 -13.44 -14.09
CA ASN A 175 -0.89 -13.83 -14.90
C ASN A 175 -1.65 -12.61 -15.43
N LEU A 176 -1.84 -11.58 -14.62
CA LEU A 176 -2.44 -10.29 -15.02
C LEU A 176 -1.61 -9.64 -16.14
N VAL A 177 -0.29 -9.50 -15.95
CA VAL A 177 0.61 -8.92 -16.96
C VAL A 177 0.57 -9.68 -18.28
N ARG A 178 0.46 -11.02 -18.24
CA ARG A 178 0.30 -11.83 -19.46
C ARG A 178 -1.03 -11.56 -20.18
N LYS A 179 -2.13 -11.31 -19.45
CA LYS A 179 -3.43 -10.95 -20.03
C LYS A 179 -3.43 -9.55 -20.64
N LEU A 180 -2.70 -8.60 -20.03
CA LEU A 180 -2.61 -7.21 -20.49
C LEU A 180 -1.67 -7.04 -21.70
N LYS A 181 -0.71 -7.95 -21.90
CA LYS A 181 0.17 -7.92 -23.07
C LYS A 181 -0.61 -8.25 -24.35
N PRO A 182 -0.48 -7.46 -25.42
CA PRO A 182 -1.00 -7.81 -26.73
C PRO A 182 -0.50 -9.19 -27.18
N ALA A 183 -1.32 -9.92 -27.93
CA ALA A 183 -0.91 -11.18 -28.52
C ALA A 183 0.31 -10.94 -29.42
N ARG A 184 1.40 -11.69 -29.22
CA ARG A 184 2.58 -11.59 -30.09
C ARG A 184 2.19 -12.02 -31.50
N PRO A 185 2.53 -11.25 -32.54
CA PRO A 185 2.36 -11.71 -33.91
C PRO A 185 3.20 -12.97 -34.13
N SER A 186 2.66 -13.91 -34.90
CA SER A 186 3.37 -15.13 -35.30
C SER A 186 4.65 -14.76 -36.05
N ARG A 187 5.77 -15.39 -35.70
CA ARG A 187 7.06 -15.26 -36.41
C ARG A 187 7.16 -16.16 -37.65
N LEU A 188 6.13 -16.94 -37.95
CA LEU A 188 6.07 -17.84 -39.11
C LEU A 188 5.14 -17.24 -40.17
N PRO A 189 5.57 -17.13 -41.45
CA PRO A 189 4.68 -16.81 -42.56
C PRO A 189 3.54 -17.85 -42.61
N GLY A 190 2.30 -17.41 -42.40
CA GLY A 190 1.14 -18.31 -42.34
C GLY A 190 0.95 -19.09 -41.02
N GLY A 191 1.83 -18.94 -40.03
CA GLY A 191 1.67 -19.56 -38.72
C GLY A 191 0.66 -18.82 -37.85
N LYS A 192 -0.22 -19.54 -37.14
CA LYS A 192 -1.07 -18.95 -36.10
C LYS A 192 -0.21 -18.49 -34.92
N ALA A 193 -0.57 -17.35 -34.31
CA ALA A 193 0.13 -16.81 -33.15
C ALA A 193 0.20 -17.85 -32.01
N PHE A 194 1.41 -18.21 -31.59
CA PHE A 194 1.63 -19.13 -30.47
C PHE A 194 1.27 -18.40 -29.16
N GLY A 195 0.29 -18.92 -28.42
CA GLY A 195 -0.20 -18.34 -27.16
C GLY A 195 -1.43 -17.44 -27.29
N ALA A 196 -2.02 -17.29 -28.48
CA ALA A 196 -3.35 -16.72 -28.60
C ALA A 196 -4.38 -17.71 -28.05
N ALA A 197 -4.80 -17.53 -26.80
CA ALA A 197 -6.07 -18.11 -26.36
C ALA A 197 -7.12 -17.70 -27.39
N ARG A 198 -7.83 -18.68 -27.97
CA ARG A 198 -8.93 -18.43 -28.91
C ARG A 198 -9.90 -17.44 -28.27
N ARG A 199 -9.86 -16.17 -28.68
CA ARG A 199 -10.94 -15.22 -28.42
C ARG A 199 -11.92 -15.38 -29.57
N PRO A 200 -13.14 -15.89 -29.36
CA PRO A 200 -14.14 -15.91 -30.42
C PRO A 200 -14.53 -14.45 -30.72
N ASN A 201 -14.46 -14.10 -32.00
CA ASN A 201 -15.03 -12.93 -32.67
C ASN A 201 -14.98 -11.55 -31.96
N GLY A 202 -14.13 -10.68 -32.50
CA GLY A 202 -14.56 -9.34 -32.93
C GLY A 202 -15.03 -8.36 -31.85
N LYS A 203 -14.08 -7.81 -31.07
CA LYS A 203 -14.03 -6.42 -30.59
C LYS A 203 -12.66 -6.20 -29.93
N PRO A 204 -11.94 -5.10 -30.18
CA PRO A 204 -10.82 -4.74 -29.32
C PRO A 204 -11.39 -4.60 -27.90
N ALA A 205 -10.91 -5.38 -26.95
CA ALA A 205 -11.36 -5.26 -25.57
C ALA A 205 -10.89 -3.90 -25.06
N ALA A 206 -11.80 -2.92 -25.12
CA ALA A 206 -11.67 -1.65 -24.43
C ALA A 206 -11.30 -1.91 -22.96
N LEU A 207 -10.33 -1.13 -22.46
CA LEU A 207 -9.81 -1.09 -21.08
C LEU A 207 -10.52 -2.06 -20.11
N GLU A 208 -9.98 -3.26 -19.96
CA GLU A 208 -10.68 -4.35 -19.25
C GLU A 208 -10.82 -4.05 -17.73
N TYR A 209 -10.06 -3.09 -17.20
CA TYR A 209 -10.25 -2.48 -15.87
C TYR A 209 -9.87 -0.99 -15.91
N ALA A 210 -10.58 -0.17 -15.11
CA ALA A 210 -10.23 1.22 -14.86
C ALA A 210 -9.21 1.37 -13.72
N TYR A 211 -9.17 0.42 -12.79
CA TYR A 211 -8.22 0.42 -11.67
C TYR A 211 -7.87 -1.01 -11.27
N VAL A 212 -6.60 -1.27 -10.97
CA VAL A 212 -6.16 -2.58 -10.46
C VAL A 212 -5.22 -2.39 -9.28
N GLU A 213 -5.59 -2.96 -8.14
CA GLU A 213 -4.74 -3.04 -6.96
C GLU A 213 -3.89 -4.32 -7.02
N VAL A 214 -2.59 -4.17 -6.78
CA VAL A 214 -1.64 -5.27 -6.80
C VAL A 214 -0.83 -5.30 -5.51
N MET A 215 -0.62 -6.49 -4.96
CA MET A 215 0.28 -6.73 -3.83
C MET A 215 1.19 -7.91 -4.14
N ALA A 216 2.48 -7.78 -3.84
CA ALA A 216 3.45 -8.85 -4.13
C ALA A 216 3.22 -10.11 -3.28
N CYS A 217 2.78 -9.93 -2.03
CA CYS A 217 2.47 -11.00 -1.09
C CYS A 217 1.01 -11.47 -1.26
N PRO A 218 0.75 -12.79 -1.27
CA PRO A 218 -0.60 -13.34 -1.10
C PRO A 218 -1.19 -12.89 0.24
N GLY A 219 -2.47 -12.57 0.29
CA GLY A 219 -3.15 -12.09 1.51
C GLY A 219 -2.89 -10.63 1.87
N GLY A 220 -2.00 -9.91 1.18
CA GLY A 220 -1.69 -8.50 1.45
C GLY A 220 -0.54 -8.31 2.45
N CYS A 221 -0.52 -7.17 3.16
CA CYS A 221 0.63 -6.80 3.99
C CYS A 221 0.74 -7.61 5.29
N THR A 222 -0.36 -8.17 5.80
CA THR A 222 -0.38 -9.04 7.00
C THR A 222 0.42 -10.33 6.82
N ASN A 223 0.56 -10.80 5.59
CA ASN A 223 1.43 -11.92 5.21
C ASN A 223 2.77 -11.45 4.58
N GLY A 224 3.15 -10.20 4.79
CA GLY A 224 4.37 -9.61 4.24
C GLY A 224 5.63 -10.40 4.62
N GLY A 225 6.70 -10.24 3.81
CA GLY A 225 7.94 -10.98 4.01
C GLY A 225 8.66 -10.66 5.34
N GLY A 226 8.44 -9.47 5.90
CA GLY A 226 9.01 -9.03 7.17
C GLY A 226 8.21 -9.44 8.41
N GLN A 227 7.08 -10.11 8.22
CA GLN A 227 6.27 -10.64 9.32
C GLN A 227 6.91 -11.90 9.92
N ILE A 228 6.61 -12.14 11.19
CA ILE A 228 6.96 -13.38 11.87
C ILE A 228 6.12 -14.51 11.26
N LYS A 229 6.74 -15.65 10.98
CA LYS A 229 6.06 -16.80 10.37
C LYS A 229 5.70 -17.82 11.43
N VAL A 230 4.72 -18.66 11.14
CA VAL A 230 4.23 -19.67 12.08
C VAL A 230 5.31 -20.67 12.48
N ASP A 231 6.29 -20.91 11.61
CA ASP A 231 7.43 -21.80 11.83
C ASP A 231 8.65 -21.08 12.44
N ASP A 232 8.52 -19.80 12.80
CA ASP A 232 9.55 -19.09 13.55
C ASP A 232 9.65 -19.70 14.97
N PRO A 233 10.87 -19.97 15.49
CA PRO A 233 11.05 -20.61 16.80
C PRO A 233 10.24 -19.97 17.93
N ILE A 234 10.13 -18.63 17.91
CA ILE A 234 9.40 -17.89 18.94
C ILE A 234 7.89 -18.16 18.92
N ILE A 235 7.34 -18.46 17.73
CA ILE A 235 5.92 -18.82 17.59
C ILE A 235 5.71 -20.29 17.91
N VAL A 236 6.60 -21.16 17.43
CA VAL A 236 6.56 -22.61 17.69
C VAL A 236 6.56 -22.89 19.20
N GLU A 237 7.46 -22.25 19.94
CA GLU A 237 7.54 -22.38 21.40
C GLU A 237 6.26 -21.88 22.08
N ARG A 238 5.80 -20.68 21.73
CA ARG A 238 4.62 -20.05 22.35
C ARG A 238 3.30 -20.76 22.03
N LYS A 239 3.18 -21.36 20.85
CA LYS A 239 2.01 -22.14 20.44
C LYS A 239 2.10 -23.60 20.88
N GLY A 240 3.24 -24.03 21.43
CA GLY A 240 3.45 -25.40 21.89
C GLY A 240 3.42 -26.43 20.76
N PHE A 241 3.87 -26.05 19.55
CA PHE A 241 3.86 -26.97 18.42
C PHE A 241 4.92 -28.05 18.58
N ALA A 242 4.48 -29.31 18.68
CA ALA A 242 5.36 -30.47 18.83
C ALA A 242 6.10 -30.84 17.53
N THR A 243 5.56 -30.43 16.38
CA THR A 243 6.11 -30.69 15.04
C THR A 243 6.12 -29.40 14.22
N LYS A 244 6.82 -29.42 13.08
CA LYS A 244 6.84 -28.28 12.17
C LYS A 244 5.41 -27.95 11.69
N PRO A 245 4.94 -26.70 11.82
CA PRO A 245 3.60 -26.29 11.39
C PRO A 245 3.36 -26.58 9.91
N GLY A 246 2.17 -27.07 9.59
CA GLY A 246 1.73 -27.35 8.23
C GLY A 246 0.91 -26.19 7.62
N PRO A 247 0.29 -26.43 6.45
CA PRO A 247 -0.52 -25.43 5.77
C PRO A 247 -1.75 -24.97 6.54
N LEU A 248 -2.32 -25.82 7.40
CA LEU A 248 -3.48 -25.47 8.22
C LEU A 248 -3.08 -24.50 9.32
N GLU A 249 -2.03 -24.81 10.06
CA GLU A 249 -1.48 -23.96 11.12
C GLU A 249 -1.01 -22.61 10.56
N GLN A 250 -0.43 -22.61 9.35
CA GLN A 250 -0.07 -21.36 8.66
C GLN A 250 -1.29 -20.50 8.33
N LYS A 251 -2.39 -21.13 7.89
CA LYS A 251 -3.64 -20.42 7.58
C LYS A 251 -4.28 -19.85 8.84
N ASP A 252 -4.33 -20.63 9.91
CA ASP A 252 -4.94 -20.21 11.18
C ASP A 252 -4.11 -19.09 11.83
N PHE A 253 -2.78 -19.21 11.83
CA PHE A 253 -1.90 -18.15 12.29
C PHE A 253 -2.06 -16.86 11.48
N LEU A 254 -2.20 -16.96 10.15
CA LEU A 254 -2.47 -15.78 9.33
C LEU A 254 -3.83 -15.16 9.66
N ALA A 255 -4.85 -15.97 9.95
CA ALA A 255 -6.16 -15.47 10.37
C ALA A 255 -6.08 -14.71 11.71
N GLU A 256 -5.28 -15.18 12.66
CA GLU A 256 -5.01 -14.46 13.92
C GLU A 256 -4.29 -13.12 13.67
N VAL A 257 -3.33 -13.09 12.74
CA VAL A 257 -2.64 -11.85 12.36
C VAL A 257 -3.59 -10.87 11.67
N ASP A 258 -4.47 -11.36 10.79
CA ASP A 258 -5.50 -10.54 10.15
C ASP A 258 -6.49 -10.01 11.20
N GLU A 259 -6.95 -10.84 12.12
CA GLU A 259 -7.82 -10.41 13.23
C GLU A 259 -7.14 -9.32 14.08
N ALA A 260 -5.88 -9.50 14.45
CA ALA A 260 -5.11 -8.49 15.17
C ALA A 260 -4.97 -7.18 14.38
N TYR A 261 -4.78 -7.26 13.06
CA TYR A 261 -4.69 -6.09 12.19
C TYR A 261 -5.99 -5.27 12.18
N PHE A 262 -7.15 -5.92 12.12
CA PHE A 262 -8.44 -5.22 12.09
C PHE A 262 -8.97 -4.85 13.49
N SER A 263 -8.62 -5.60 14.53
CA SER A 263 -9.03 -5.31 15.92
C SER A 263 -8.14 -4.28 16.63
N ALA A 264 -6.92 -4.00 16.14
CA ALA A 264 -6.09 -2.92 16.65
C ALA A 264 -6.77 -1.54 16.51
N GLU A 265 -7.73 -1.39 15.60
CA GLU A 265 -8.57 -0.20 15.46
C GLU A 265 -9.71 -0.13 16.51
N ASP A 266 -9.95 -1.22 17.27
CA ASP A 266 -10.99 -1.32 18.31
C ASP A 266 -10.47 -1.09 19.75
N SER A 267 -9.15 -0.99 19.96
CA SER A 267 -8.52 -0.99 21.31
C SER A 267 -8.65 0.30 22.11
N ASP A 268 -9.04 1.42 21.48
CA ASP A 268 -9.33 2.66 22.19
C ASP A 268 -10.83 2.69 22.50
N GLY A 269 -11.19 2.04 23.62
CA GLY A 269 -12.55 1.84 24.10
C GLY A 269 -13.27 3.11 24.53
N GLU A 270 -13.56 4.00 23.59
CA GLU A 270 -14.50 5.11 23.76
C GLU A 270 -15.58 5.05 22.67
N GLU A 271 -16.83 5.13 23.11
CA GLU A 271 -18.01 5.17 22.24
C GLU A 271 -17.83 6.19 21.12
N VAL A 272 -18.37 5.88 19.95
CA VAL A 272 -18.45 6.77 18.78
C VAL A 272 -19.36 7.95 19.12
N ILE A 273 -18.88 8.89 19.92
CA ILE A 273 -19.50 10.20 20.04
C ILE A 273 -19.05 10.98 18.83
N SER A 274 -19.96 11.09 17.87
CA SER A 274 -19.94 12.05 16.76
C SER A 274 -19.66 13.47 17.28
N GLN A 275 -18.39 13.82 17.50
CA GLN A 275 -18.06 15.15 17.97
C GLN A 275 -18.04 16.13 16.79
N SER A 276 -18.97 17.08 16.90
CA SER A 276 -19.05 18.38 16.23
C SER A 276 -19.40 18.40 14.73
N GLY A 277 -20.71 18.39 14.45
CA GLY A 277 -21.37 19.62 14.02
C GLY A 277 -21.17 20.12 12.57
N GLU A 278 -20.40 19.44 11.73
CA GLU A 278 -20.48 19.64 10.28
C GLU A 278 -20.87 18.32 9.62
N SER A 279 -22.17 18.16 9.34
CA SER A 279 -22.64 17.20 8.34
C SER A 279 -22.01 17.60 7.00
N ARG A 280 -20.80 17.11 6.73
CA ARG A 280 -20.17 17.31 5.44
C ARG A 280 -20.87 16.37 4.47
N ALA A 281 -21.58 16.96 3.51
CA ALA A 281 -22.33 16.23 2.50
C ALA A 281 -21.47 15.30 1.62
N ASP A 282 -20.14 15.39 1.70
CA ASP A 282 -19.20 14.63 0.87
C ASP A 282 -18.57 13.40 1.53
N ILE A 283 -19.04 12.99 2.72
CA ILE A 283 -18.51 11.80 3.40
C ILE A 283 -18.80 10.54 2.58
N VAL A 284 -17.74 9.77 2.30
CA VAL A 284 -17.80 8.45 1.67
C VAL A 284 -17.08 7.48 2.60
N ASP A 285 -17.79 6.46 3.08
CA ASP A 285 -17.22 5.43 3.95
C ASP A 285 -16.45 6.06 5.13
N GLY A 286 -17.09 6.96 5.89
CA GLY A 286 -16.48 7.64 7.04
C GLY A 286 -15.38 8.67 6.72
N ILE A 287 -14.93 8.78 5.47
CA ILE A 287 -13.86 9.69 5.06
C ILE A 287 -14.47 10.89 4.31
N SER A 288 -14.12 12.11 4.72
CA SER A 288 -14.49 13.33 3.99
C SER A 288 -13.37 13.74 3.02
N PRO A 289 -13.56 13.63 1.69
CA PRO A 289 -12.56 14.02 0.71
C PRO A 289 -12.19 15.50 0.79
N SER A 290 -13.13 16.38 1.11
CA SER A 290 -12.86 17.81 1.35
C SER A 290 -11.92 18.00 2.53
N TYR A 291 -12.16 17.34 3.67
CA TYR A 291 -11.26 17.41 4.82
C TYR A 291 -9.82 16.97 4.48
N ILE A 292 -9.67 15.88 3.71
CA ILE A 292 -8.35 15.42 3.25
C ILE A 292 -7.69 16.49 2.38
N ARG A 293 -8.40 17.02 1.37
CA ARG A 293 -7.86 18.05 0.47
C ARG A 293 -7.49 19.32 1.22
N ASP A 294 -8.33 19.80 2.12
CA ASP A 294 -8.07 21.01 2.91
C ASP A 294 -6.85 20.82 3.83
N THR A 295 -6.65 19.61 4.36
CA THR A 295 -5.50 19.28 5.20
C THR A 295 -4.21 19.21 4.38
N LEU A 296 -4.26 18.63 3.18
CA LEU A 296 -3.14 18.65 2.24
C LEU A 296 -2.80 20.07 1.77
N ALA A 297 -3.80 20.92 1.51
CA ALA A 297 -3.60 22.32 1.18
C ALA A 297 -2.98 23.10 2.35
N HIS A 298 -3.42 22.84 3.58
CA HIS A 298 -2.82 23.41 4.79
C HIS A 298 -1.35 22.98 4.95
N TRP A 299 -1.03 21.72 4.71
CA TRP A 299 0.36 21.22 4.74
C TRP A 299 1.24 21.93 3.70
N ALA A 300 0.76 22.10 2.46
CA ALA A 300 1.44 22.88 1.44
C ALA A 300 1.64 24.35 1.90
N GLY A 301 0.62 24.96 2.50
CA GLY A 301 0.68 26.33 3.02
C GLY A 301 1.71 26.51 4.14
N ILE A 302 1.82 25.56 5.07
CA ILE A 302 2.83 25.60 6.15
C ILE A 302 4.24 25.59 5.56
N THR A 303 4.48 24.67 4.63
CA THR A 303 5.83 24.39 4.11
C THR A 303 6.26 25.40 3.06
N GLY A 304 5.30 26.03 2.36
CA GLY A 304 5.55 26.86 1.19
C GLY A 304 5.95 26.05 -0.04
N ILE A 305 5.72 24.74 -0.03
CA ILE A 305 6.06 23.82 -1.12
C ILE A 305 4.76 23.42 -1.82
N ASP A 306 4.80 23.40 -3.15
CA ASP A 306 3.66 22.97 -3.97
C ASP A 306 3.21 21.54 -3.62
N LEU A 307 1.89 21.32 -3.61
CA LEU A 307 1.31 20.04 -3.21
C LEU A 307 1.71 18.91 -4.16
N GLY A 308 1.90 19.17 -5.46
CA GLY A 308 2.41 18.18 -6.40
C GLY A 308 3.79 17.69 -6.00
N ARG A 309 4.69 18.60 -5.60
CA ARG A 309 6.03 18.25 -5.08
C ARG A 309 5.99 17.57 -3.71
N LEU A 310 4.95 17.74 -2.92
CA LEU A 310 4.84 17.12 -1.59
C LEU A 310 4.18 15.73 -1.63
N ALA A 311 3.11 15.59 -2.41
CA ALA A 311 2.24 14.42 -2.40
C ALA A 311 2.48 13.46 -3.58
N LEU A 312 3.08 13.94 -4.68
CA LEU A 312 3.27 13.16 -5.92
C LEU A 312 4.74 12.85 -6.21
N THR A 313 5.65 12.95 -5.23
CA THR A 313 7.09 12.66 -5.39
C THR A 313 7.39 11.26 -5.94
N THR A 314 6.49 10.31 -5.69
CA THR A 314 6.61 8.91 -6.14
C THR A 314 5.76 8.59 -7.35
N TYR A 315 4.91 9.51 -7.80
CA TYR A 315 4.08 9.28 -8.97
C TYR A 315 4.96 9.21 -10.20
N ARG A 316 5.02 8.02 -10.81
CA ARG A 316 5.62 7.84 -12.13
C ARG A 316 4.48 7.63 -13.10
N GLU A 317 4.30 8.57 -14.01
CA GLU A 317 3.56 8.29 -15.23
C GLU A 317 4.27 7.14 -15.95
N VAL A 318 3.66 5.97 -15.94
CA VAL A 318 4.16 4.83 -16.69
C VAL A 318 3.71 5.04 -18.14
N ILE A 319 4.60 5.56 -18.97
CA ILE A 319 4.40 5.57 -20.42
C ILE A 319 4.29 4.10 -20.84
N SER A 320 3.11 3.69 -21.30
CA SER A 320 2.87 2.29 -21.69
C SER A 320 3.70 1.96 -22.93
N ASP A 321 4.75 1.18 -22.75
CA ASP A 321 5.51 0.55 -23.84
C ASP A 321 5.12 -0.93 -24.03
N VAL A 322 4.01 -1.32 -23.42
CA VAL A 322 3.44 -2.67 -23.56
C VAL A 322 2.85 -2.79 -24.96
N GLY A 323 3.57 -3.46 -25.87
CA GLY A 323 3.14 -3.70 -27.24
C GLY A 323 3.73 -2.76 -28.30
N LYS A 324 4.62 -1.83 -27.93
CA LYS A 324 5.44 -1.09 -28.90
C LYS A 324 6.66 -1.91 -29.31
N ASP A 325 7.16 -1.75 -30.54
CA ASP A 325 8.33 -2.50 -31.04
C ASP A 325 9.59 -2.18 -30.22
N LYS A 326 9.93 -3.09 -29.30
CA LYS A 326 11.07 -3.00 -28.35
C LYS A 326 12.37 -3.60 -28.89
N THR A 327 12.63 -3.53 -30.19
CA THR A 327 13.87 -4.08 -30.76
C THR A 327 15.10 -3.37 -30.18
N THR A 328 15.01 -2.05 -29.94
CA THR A 328 16.11 -1.21 -29.43
C THR A 328 16.25 -1.18 -27.91
N GLU A 329 15.18 -1.43 -27.14
CA GLU A 329 15.25 -1.43 -25.68
C GLU A 329 15.77 -2.74 -25.09
N THR A 330 15.44 -3.87 -25.73
CA THR A 330 15.90 -5.18 -25.27
C THR A 330 17.43 -5.27 -25.36
N GLU A 331 18.03 -4.69 -26.41
CA GLU A 331 19.49 -4.55 -26.55
C GLU A 331 20.11 -3.66 -25.47
N ARG A 332 19.46 -2.54 -25.11
CA ARG A 332 19.92 -1.66 -24.01
C ARG A 332 19.83 -2.32 -22.65
N VAL A 333 18.77 -3.06 -22.37
CA VAL A 333 18.59 -3.79 -21.10
C VAL A 333 19.59 -4.94 -20.99
N ILE A 334 19.87 -5.65 -22.08
CA ILE A 334 20.91 -6.69 -22.13
C ILE A 334 22.30 -6.08 -21.97
N GLN A 335 22.58 -4.91 -22.56
CA GLN A 335 23.84 -4.18 -22.34
C GLN A 335 23.99 -3.67 -20.90
N LEU A 336 22.91 -3.25 -20.23
CA LEU A 336 22.93 -2.85 -18.82
C LEU A 336 23.15 -4.05 -17.89
N ALA A 337 22.47 -5.17 -18.15
CA ALA A 337 22.60 -6.40 -17.39
C ALA A 337 24.00 -7.05 -17.56
N GLY A 338 24.63 -6.90 -18.74
CA GLY A 338 26.00 -7.37 -18.97
C GLY A 338 27.09 -6.51 -18.30
N LYS A 339 26.79 -5.25 -17.94
CA LYS A 339 27.74 -4.37 -17.25
C LYS A 339 27.68 -4.47 -15.73
N ILE A 340 26.56 -4.93 -15.17
CA ILE A 340 26.42 -5.17 -13.74
C ILE A 340 26.66 -6.66 -13.52
N GLY A 341 27.93 -7.04 -13.43
CA GLY A 341 28.35 -8.38 -13.06
C GLY A 341 27.74 -8.78 -11.72
N GLY A 342 26.73 -9.63 -11.78
CA GLY A 342 26.01 -10.16 -10.63
C GLY A 342 25.13 -11.30 -11.11
N GLY A 343 25.75 -12.47 -11.28
CA GLY A 343 25.06 -13.72 -11.58
C GLY A 343 24.04 -14.05 -10.49
N TRP A 344 22.86 -14.46 -10.95
CA TRP A 344 21.98 -15.35 -10.18
C TRP A 344 22.39 -16.79 -10.47
#